data_AF-A0A177DC62-F1
#
_entry.id   AF-A0A177DC62-F1
#
_cell.length_a   1.000
_cell.length_b   1.000
_cell.length_c   1.000
_cell.angle_alpha   90.00
_cell.angle_beta   90.00
_cell.angle_gamma   90.00
#
_symmetry.space_group_name_H-M   'P 1'
#
loop_
_entity.id
_entity.type
_entity.pdbx_description
1 polymer ?
#
loop_
_entity_poly.entity_id
_entity_poly.type
_entity_poly.pdbx_seq_one_letter_code
_entity_poly.pdbx_strand_id
1 'polypeptide(L)'
;MHWATLLLGLFEACAAISTINRKACQYPTKKPLDGCPKNTILVGPGRNFSTIQSAVLSLPNDTTPHHILILPGNYTEQVNVTRPGPVYLFGQTKAPNDQSQNTVNVIWRNATGAGLSTLDNAYTSVLTVAPTFNASTTGSGPTGNPVPADTPFGNSDFRAYNIDFSNLYAPYSAGPALAVSVSYANTGFYYCGFYSYQDTVYVGKLGNAYFYKNEIAGQTDFFYGFGTAWIQSSLVSLRSCGGGITAWKGTNTTFVNKYGVYIHDSDVKKANSSLSITGKCALGRPWNSQHRSIFANCYLDDSIQPNGYIEWGTTDKRVNFNTTMAEYKDYGPGWNETARLASNVSIVMDRKQYEPYSTLEKVFQYPFSGKLGNTAWIDRNPER
;
A
#
# COMPACT_ATOMS: atom_id res chain seq x y z
N MET A 1 -50.87 -12.62 29.59
CA MET A 1 -50.48 -12.22 28.21
C MET A 1 -49.69 -10.92 28.29
N HIS A 2 -48.44 -10.98 27.82
CA HIS A 2 -47.56 -9.89 27.38
C HIS A 2 -47.17 -8.78 28.38
N TRP A 3 -46.00 -8.97 28.98
CA TRP A 3 -45.14 -7.91 29.50
C TRP A 3 -44.36 -7.29 28.33
N ALA A 4 -44.42 -5.98 28.15
CA ALA A 4 -43.62 -5.24 27.17
C ALA A 4 -42.41 -4.61 27.87
N THR A 5 -41.23 -5.21 27.67
CA THR A 5 -39.95 -4.69 28.14
C THR A 5 -39.46 -3.61 27.16
N LEU A 6 -39.39 -2.37 27.63
CA LEU A 6 -38.85 -1.24 26.86
C LEU A 6 -37.31 -1.34 26.84
N LEU A 7 -36.75 -1.85 25.75
CA LEU A 7 -35.30 -1.81 25.51
C LEU A 7 -34.91 -0.40 25.05
N LEU A 8 -34.34 0.39 25.96
CA LEU A 8 -33.58 1.59 25.60
C LEU A 8 -32.36 1.16 24.78
N GLY A 9 -32.41 1.40 23.48
CA GLY A 9 -31.24 1.35 22.61
C GLY A 9 -30.26 2.44 23.02
N LEU A 10 -29.12 2.04 23.57
CA LEU A 10 -27.91 2.84 23.62
C LEU A 10 -27.47 3.06 22.17
N PHE A 11 -27.82 4.22 21.61
CA PHE A 11 -27.09 4.76 20.46
C PHE A 11 -25.65 4.99 20.93
N GLU A 12 -24.74 4.12 20.50
CA GLU A 12 -23.31 4.41 20.52
C GLU A 12 -23.11 5.75 19.82
N ALA A 13 -22.70 6.74 20.59
CA ALA A 13 -22.25 8.01 20.09
C ALA A 13 -21.08 7.73 19.15
N CYS A 14 -21.32 7.82 17.85
CA CYS A 14 -20.27 7.97 16.86
C CYS A 14 -19.64 9.34 17.13
N ALA A 15 -18.66 9.35 18.04
CA ALA A 15 -17.93 10.54 18.40
C ALA A 15 -17.16 11.01 17.17
N ALA A 16 -17.58 12.17 16.69
CA ALA A 16 -17.00 12.92 15.59
C ALA A 16 -15.48 12.81 15.58
N ILE A 17 -14.94 12.34 14.46
CA ILE A 17 -13.53 12.48 14.10
C ILE A 17 -13.24 13.97 14.18
N SER A 18 -12.57 14.40 15.26
CA SER A 18 -11.84 15.65 15.30
C SER A 18 -11.04 15.69 14.01
N THR A 19 -11.40 16.59 13.09
CA THR A 19 -10.58 16.90 11.93
C THR A 19 -9.26 17.41 12.48
N ILE A 20 -8.30 16.49 12.68
CA ILE A 20 -6.92 16.85 12.96
C ILE A 20 -6.56 17.79 11.82
N ASN A 21 -6.25 19.04 12.16
CA ASN A 21 -5.75 19.98 11.18
C ASN A 21 -4.29 19.57 10.89
N ARG A 22 -4.12 18.47 10.14
CA ARG A 22 -2.81 17.90 9.85
C ARG A 22 -1.92 18.93 9.18
N LYS A 23 -2.50 19.82 8.36
CA LYS A 23 -1.78 20.92 7.72
C LYS A 23 -1.15 21.85 8.74
N ALA A 24 -1.91 22.25 9.76
CA ALA A 24 -1.37 23.08 10.82
C ALA A 24 -0.22 22.37 11.56
N CYS A 25 -0.38 21.08 11.88
CA CYS A 25 0.68 20.30 12.53
C CYS A 25 1.94 20.12 11.65
N GLN A 26 1.74 19.91 10.34
CA GLN A 26 2.82 19.70 9.38
C GLN A 26 3.51 20.99 8.95
N TYR A 27 2.87 22.15 9.12
CA TYR A 27 3.45 23.41 8.67
C TYR A 27 4.63 23.83 9.57
N PRO A 28 5.80 24.18 9.02
CA PRO A 28 6.94 24.60 9.83
C PRO A 28 6.66 25.92 10.57
N THR A 29 6.84 25.92 11.89
CA THR A 29 6.75 27.12 12.74
C THR A 29 7.97 27.22 13.66
N LYS A 30 8.08 28.33 14.42
CA LYS A 30 9.13 28.49 15.44
C LYS A 30 9.01 27.48 16.59
N LYS A 31 7.80 26.99 16.87
CA LYS A 31 7.52 25.96 17.87
C LYS A 31 6.90 24.76 17.13
N PRO A 32 7.69 23.76 16.73
CA PRO A 32 7.28 22.77 15.73
C PRO A 32 5.95 22.04 15.99
N LEU A 33 5.52 21.94 17.24
CA LEU A 33 4.27 21.27 17.63
C LEU A 33 3.04 22.19 17.64
N ASP A 34 3.18 23.48 17.30
CA ASP A 34 2.05 24.39 17.16
C ASP A 34 1.08 23.85 16.09
N GLY A 35 -0.20 23.69 16.44
CA GLY A 35 -1.22 23.11 15.55
C GLY A 35 -1.28 21.59 15.55
N CYS A 36 -0.36 20.91 16.23
CA CYS A 36 -0.42 19.46 16.41
C CYS A 36 -1.40 19.03 17.51
N PRO A 37 -1.95 17.81 17.43
CA PRO A 37 -2.67 17.19 18.53
C PRO A 37 -1.85 17.19 19.83
N LYS A 38 -2.54 17.29 20.96
CA LYS A 38 -1.89 17.27 22.28
C LYS A 38 -1.07 15.99 22.44
N ASN A 39 0.11 16.11 23.06
CA ASN A 39 1.06 15.02 23.28
C ASN A 39 1.68 14.44 21.99
N THR A 40 1.66 15.18 20.87
CA THR A 40 2.40 14.80 19.66
C THR A 40 3.89 14.72 19.98
N ILE A 41 4.51 13.60 19.60
CA ILE A 41 5.96 13.38 19.72
C ILE A 41 6.66 14.09 18.57
N LEU A 42 7.74 14.82 18.88
CA LEU A 42 8.58 15.46 17.89
C LEU A 42 9.84 14.63 17.61
N VAL A 43 10.08 14.28 16.35
CA VAL A 43 11.26 13.55 15.88
C VAL A 43 12.14 14.45 15.05
N GLY A 44 13.45 14.45 15.31
CA GLY A 44 14.42 15.11 14.45
C GLY A 44 15.83 15.21 15.03
N PRO A 45 16.81 15.62 14.22
CA PRO A 45 18.18 15.81 14.68
C PRO A 45 18.25 16.71 15.93
N GLY A 46 18.95 16.27 16.97
CA GLY A 46 19.09 17.02 18.23
C GLY A 46 17.82 17.12 19.09
N ARG A 47 16.77 16.32 18.80
CA ARG A 47 15.57 16.18 19.64
C ARG A 47 15.68 14.96 20.55
N ASN A 48 14.77 14.83 21.51
CA ASN A 48 14.68 13.68 22.41
C ASN A 48 14.56 12.35 21.64
N PHE A 49 13.87 12.38 20.50
CA PHE A 49 13.86 11.29 19.53
C PHE A 49 14.56 11.76 18.26
N SER A 50 15.74 11.20 17.99
CA SER A 50 16.52 11.48 16.77
C SER A 50 16.14 10.56 15.60
N THR A 51 15.47 9.44 15.88
CA THR A 51 14.99 8.45 14.89
C THR A 51 13.48 8.28 14.99
N ILE A 52 12.82 7.91 13.89
CA ILE A 52 11.38 7.63 13.88
C ILE A 52 11.14 6.34 14.66
N GLN A 53 12.00 5.33 14.48
CA GLN A 53 11.88 4.06 15.19
C GLN A 53 11.94 4.22 16.71
N SER A 54 12.81 5.09 17.26
CA SER A 54 12.85 5.31 18.72
C SER A 54 11.57 5.95 19.25
N ALA A 55 10.95 6.86 18.49
CA ALA A 55 9.65 7.42 18.84
C ALA A 55 8.53 6.38 18.79
N VAL A 56 8.51 5.52 17.77
CA VAL A 56 7.54 4.41 17.68
C VAL A 56 7.68 3.46 18.87
N LEU A 57 8.91 3.10 19.26
CA LEU A 57 9.17 2.22 20.41
C LEU A 57 8.80 2.85 21.76
N SER A 58 8.68 4.19 21.83
CA SER A 58 8.26 4.88 23.05
C SER A 58 6.75 4.85 23.29
N LEU A 59 5.96 4.46 22.29
CA LEU A 59 4.50 4.42 22.39
C LEU A 59 4.05 3.24 23.27
N PRO A 60 3.01 3.41 24.09
CA PRO A 60 2.45 2.31 24.87
C PRO A 60 1.83 1.25 23.96
N ASN A 61 1.91 -0.01 24.40
CA ASN A 61 1.29 -1.14 23.73
C ASN A 61 -0.20 -1.27 24.11
N ASP A 62 -1.00 -0.32 23.67
CA ASP A 62 -2.44 -0.23 23.91
C ASP A 62 -3.18 0.22 22.63
N THR A 63 -4.46 0.56 22.78
CA THR A 63 -5.34 1.02 21.69
C THR A 63 -5.44 2.55 21.57
N THR A 64 -4.69 3.31 22.36
CA THR A 64 -4.81 4.77 22.37
C THR A 64 -4.16 5.39 21.12
N PRO A 65 -4.74 6.45 20.51
CA PRO A 65 -4.15 7.09 19.34
C PRO A 65 -2.90 7.92 19.68
N HIS A 66 -1.84 7.78 18.88
CA HIS A 66 -0.62 8.57 19.02
C HIS A 66 -0.21 9.25 17.72
N HIS A 67 0.40 10.42 17.87
CA HIS A 67 0.80 11.32 16.79
C HIS A 67 2.30 11.58 16.87
N ILE A 68 3.00 11.50 15.74
CA ILE A 68 4.43 11.77 15.63
C ILE A 68 4.64 12.77 14.50
N LEU A 69 5.17 13.95 14.81
CA LEU A 69 5.65 14.92 13.83
C LEU A 69 7.13 14.71 13.59
N ILE A 70 7.52 14.57 12.33
CA ILE A 70 8.88 14.29 11.89
C ILE A 70 9.41 15.53 11.17
N LEU A 71 10.49 16.10 11.69
CA LEU A 71 11.15 17.26 11.09
C LEU A 71 11.85 16.91 9.78
N PRO A 72 12.12 17.89 8.89
CA PRO A 72 12.81 17.65 7.63
C PRO A 72 14.17 16.97 7.83
N GLY A 73 14.49 15.99 6.99
CA GLY A 73 15.76 15.27 7.07
C GLY A 73 15.76 13.91 6.39
N ASN A 74 16.96 13.33 6.35
CA ASN A 74 17.21 11.97 5.87
C ASN A 74 17.44 11.05 7.07
N TYR A 75 16.54 10.09 7.25
CA TYR A 75 16.55 9.10 8.33
C TYR A 75 16.98 7.77 7.73
N THR A 76 18.22 7.34 7.99
CA THR A 76 18.70 6.03 7.50
C THR A 76 18.38 4.96 8.54
N GLU A 77 17.21 4.35 8.42
CA GLU A 77 16.67 3.39 9.38
C GLU A 77 15.58 2.51 8.76
N GLN A 78 15.23 1.44 9.47
CA GLN A 78 13.97 0.73 9.27
C GLN A 78 12.99 1.12 10.38
N VAL A 79 11.73 1.33 10.01
CA VAL A 79 10.63 1.63 10.94
C VAL A 79 9.71 0.42 11.01
N ASN A 80 9.52 -0.12 12.21
CA ASN A 80 8.66 -1.27 12.48
C ASN A 80 7.60 -0.92 13.53
N VAL A 81 6.33 -1.01 13.12
CA VAL A 81 5.15 -0.70 13.93
C VAL A 81 4.42 -2.00 14.28
N THR A 82 4.61 -2.46 15.51
CA THR A 82 3.99 -3.70 16.03
C THR A 82 2.79 -3.45 16.94
N ARG A 83 2.62 -2.22 17.44
CA ARG A 83 1.53 -1.88 18.37
C ARG A 83 0.15 -1.91 17.68
N PRO A 84 -0.93 -2.29 18.40
CA PRO A 84 -2.27 -2.43 17.82
C PRO A 84 -3.04 -1.12 17.67
N GLY A 85 -2.78 -0.14 18.54
CA GLY A 85 -3.48 1.15 18.56
C GLY A 85 -3.09 2.09 17.41
N PRO A 86 -3.92 3.09 17.09
CA PRO A 86 -3.67 4.01 15.98
C PRO A 86 -2.35 4.77 16.11
N VAL A 87 -1.60 4.89 15.02
CA VAL A 87 -0.34 5.65 14.93
C VAL A 87 -0.38 6.52 13.70
N TYR A 88 -0.19 7.83 13.88
CA TYR A 88 -0.21 8.81 12.80
C TYR A 88 1.15 9.50 12.69
N LEU A 89 1.83 9.27 11.56
CA LEU A 89 3.11 9.91 11.23
C LEU A 89 2.87 11.10 10.31
N PHE A 90 3.39 12.26 10.70
CA PHE A 90 3.31 13.50 9.93
C PHE A 90 4.72 13.92 9.52
N GLY A 91 5.02 13.93 8.23
CA GLY A 91 6.20 14.61 7.71
C GLY A 91 5.96 16.12 7.69
N GLN A 92 6.87 16.89 8.30
CA GLN A 92 6.80 18.35 8.25
C GLN A 92 7.00 18.82 6.80
N THR A 93 6.14 19.71 6.32
CA THR A 93 6.24 20.30 4.99
C THR A 93 5.43 21.59 4.90
N LYS A 94 5.85 22.51 4.02
CA LYS A 94 5.05 23.70 3.68
C LYS A 94 3.90 23.38 2.73
N ALA A 95 3.94 22.23 2.07
CA ALA A 95 2.98 21.83 1.05
C ALA A 95 2.33 20.47 1.41
N PRO A 96 1.49 20.41 2.46
CA PRO A 96 0.92 19.15 2.96
C PRO A 96 -0.01 18.42 1.96
N ASN A 97 -0.40 19.06 0.86
CA ASN A 97 -1.20 18.45 -0.20
C ASN A 97 -0.39 18.21 -1.49
N ASP A 98 0.93 18.23 -1.41
CA ASP A 98 1.83 18.01 -2.55
C ASP A 98 2.94 17.03 -2.16
N GLN A 99 2.87 15.83 -2.73
CA GLN A 99 3.85 14.77 -2.48
C GLN A 99 5.25 15.14 -2.99
N SER A 100 5.36 15.90 -4.08
CA SER A 100 6.65 16.28 -4.68
C SER A 100 7.48 17.24 -3.80
N GLN A 101 6.84 17.79 -2.77
CA GLN A 101 7.42 18.75 -1.82
C GLN A 101 7.64 18.13 -0.43
N ASN A 102 7.66 16.79 -0.35
CA ASN A 102 8.02 16.10 0.87
C ASN A 102 9.47 16.43 1.27
N THR A 103 9.73 16.55 2.57
CA THR A 103 11.06 16.91 3.10
C THR A 103 11.61 15.90 4.11
N VAL A 104 10.84 14.84 4.37
CA VAL A 104 11.21 13.74 5.27
C VAL A 104 11.44 12.50 4.42
N ASN A 105 12.67 12.02 4.41
CA ASN A 105 13.07 10.82 3.68
C ASN A 105 13.48 9.73 4.67
N VAL A 106 12.80 8.59 4.66
CA VAL A 106 13.20 7.38 5.39
C VAL A 106 13.87 6.45 4.39
N ILE A 107 15.13 6.11 4.65
CA ILE A 107 16.00 5.47 3.68
C ILE A 107 16.55 4.18 4.28
N TRP A 108 16.42 3.09 3.54
CA TRP A 108 17.13 1.85 3.81
C TRP A 108 17.83 1.34 2.55
N ARG A 109 18.75 0.39 2.71
CA ARG A 109 19.53 -0.18 1.59
C ARG A 109 19.74 -1.66 1.83
N ASN A 110 18.79 -2.47 1.39
CA ASN A 110 18.89 -3.91 1.51
C ASN A 110 18.05 -4.61 0.44
N ALA A 111 18.52 -5.76 -0.04
CA ALA A 111 17.82 -6.59 -1.01
C ALA A 111 18.05 -8.08 -0.74
N THR A 112 17.16 -8.92 -1.26
CA THR A 112 17.21 -10.39 -1.14
C THR A 112 17.14 -11.06 -2.52
N GLY A 113 17.18 -12.40 -2.56
CA GLY A 113 16.99 -13.17 -3.79
C GLY A 113 18.16 -13.09 -4.77
N ALA A 114 18.04 -13.79 -5.91
CA ALA A 114 19.00 -13.77 -7.03
C ALA A 114 20.50 -13.92 -6.63
N GLY A 115 20.81 -14.69 -5.59
CA GLY A 115 22.18 -14.93 -5.14
C GLY A 115 22.74 -13.91 -4.14
N LEU A 116 21.96 -12.91 -3.72
CA LEU A 116 22.38 -11.91 -2.72
C LEU A 116 22.22 -12.38 -1.29
N SER A 117 21.04 -12.91 -0.96
CA SER A 117 20.72 -13.45 0.35
C SER A 117 19.55 -14.43 0.24
N THR A 118 19.55 -15.45 1.10
CA THR A 118 18.46 -16.41 1.25
C THR A 118 17.43 -15.97 2.30
N LEU A 119 17.64 -14.81 2.93
CA LEU A 119 16.69 -14.21 3.86
C LEU A 119 15.39 -13.83 3.15
N ASP A 120 14.31 -13.76 3.92
CA ASP A 120 13.01 -13.31 3.45
C ASP A 120 13.00 -11.81 3.10
N ASN A 121 12.18 -11.43 2.13
CA ASN A 121 11.99 -10.04 1.72
C ASN A 121 11.64 -9.09 2.89
N ALA A 122 11.01 -9.60 3.96
CA ALA A 122 10.68 -8.82 5.16
C ALA A 122 11.89 -8.12 5.80
N TYR A 123 13.11 -8.64 5.64
CA TYR A 123 14.34 -8.00 6.15
C TYR A 123 14.73 -6.74 5.38
N THR A 124 14.15 -6.50 4.20
CA THR A 124 14.53 -5.38 3.33
C THR A 124 13.67 -4.15 3.51
N SER A 125 12.52 -4.26 4.18
CA SER A 125 11.51 -3.20 4.21
C SER A 125 11.98 -1.94 4.94
N VAL A 126 11.74 -0.76 4.36
CA VAL A 126 11.96 0.53 5.04
C VAL A 126 10.90 0.74 6.13
N LEU A 127 9.62 0.53 5.82
CA LEU A 127 8.50 0.60 6.76
C LEU A 127 7.75 -0.73 6.82
N THR A 128 7.71 -1.34 8.00
CA THR A 128 6.87 -2.52 8.29
C THR A 128 5.77 -2.15 9.28
N VAL A 129 4.52 -2.45 8.92
CA VAL A 129 3.37 -2.40 9.84
C VAL A 129 2.78 -3.81 9.95
N ALA A 130 3.14 -4.49 11.03
CA ALA A 130 2.72 -5.86 11.29
C ALA A 130 2.81 -6.19 12.79
N PRO A 131 1.92 -7.02 13.36
CA PRO A 131 1.93 -7.38 14.78
C PRO A 131 3.19 -8.14 15.19
N THR A 132 3.78 -8.91 14.26
CA THR A 132 4.98 -9.71 14.47
C THR A 132 5.82 -9.76 13.21
N PHE A 133 7.11 -10.08 13.35
CA PHE A 133 7.98 -10.31 12.19
C PHE A 133 7.46 -11.45 11.31
N ASN A 134 7.00 -12.57 11.89
CA ASN A 134 6.47 -13.71 11.15
C ASN A 134 5.28 -13.33 10.26
N ALA A 135 4.39 -12.45 10.73
CA ALA A 135 3.27 -11.94 9.94
C ALA A 135 3.73 -11.10 8.72
N SER A 136 4.90 -10.45 8.81
CA SER A 136 5.47 -9.65 7.73
C SER A 136 6.21 -10.49 6.67
N THR A 137 6.51 -11.75 6.96
CA THR A 137 7.27 -12.59 6.02
C THR A 137 6.49 -12.86 4.73
N THR A 138 7.22 -12.85 3.61
CA THR A 138 6.67 -13.06 2.27
C THR A 138 6.58 -14.55 1.94
N GLY A 139 7.67 -15.27 2.20
CA GLY A 139 7.89 -16.65 1.81
C GLY A 139 8.00 -16.87 0.31
N SER A 140 8.17 -18.14 -0.07
CA SER A 140 8.27 -18.57 -1.46
C SER A 140 7.02 -19.31 -1.92
N GLY A 141 6.98 -19.65 -3.22
CA GLY A 141 5.90 -20.45 -3.80
C GLY A 141 4.52 -19.76 -3.78
N PRO A 142 3.45 -20.48 -4.18
CA PRO A 142 2.13 -19.89 -4.39
C PRO A 142 1.40 -19.53 -3.09
N THR A 143 1.81 -20.06 -1.93
CA THR A 143 1.16 -19.88 -0.62
C THR A 143 1.88 -18.89 0.31
N GLY A 144 3.16 -18.61 0.03
CA GLY A 144 4.05 -17.85 0.93
C GLY A 144 4.25 -18.55 2.27
N ASN A 145 4.83 -17.81 3.23
CA ASN A 145 5.12 -18.37 4.55
C ASN A 145 3.85 -18.53 5.39
N PRO A 146 3.70 -19.64 6.14
CA PRO A 146 2.62 -19.78 7.11
C PRO A 146 2.77 -18.74 8.22
N VAL A 147 1.65 -18.22 8.69
CA VAL A 147 1.58 -17.30 9.84
C VAL A 147 0.94 -18.08 11.00
N PRO A 148 1.48 -18.02 12.23
CA PRO A 148 0.89 -18.71 13.38
C PRO A 148 -0.59 -18.38 13.54
N ALA A 149 -1.42 -19.39 13.81
CA ALA A 149 -2.88 -19.27 13.82
C ALA A 149 -3.41 -18.30 14.91
N ASP A 150 -2.63 -18.11 15.98
CA ASP A 150 -2.89 -17.22 17.10
C ASP A 150 -2.33 -15.79 16.90
N THR A 151 -1.76 -15.48 15.73
CA THR A 151 -1.26 -14.13 15.43
C THR A 151 -2.41 -13.12 15.51
N PRO A 152 -2.34 -12.11 16.40
CA PRO A 152 -3.39 -11.12 16.53
C PRO A 152 -3.44 -10.22 15.31
N PHE A 153 -4.54 -9.51 15.11
CA PHE A 153 -4.50 -8.34 14.23
C PHE A 153 -3.62 -7.26 14.87
N GLY A 154 -2.72 -6.67 14.08
CA GLY A 154 -1.82 -5.61 14.48
C GLY A 154 -2.49 -4.24 14.45
N ASN A 155 -1.83 -3.28 13.81
CA ASN A 155 -2.28 -1.89 13.85
C ASN A 155 -3.64 -1.71 13.17
N SER A 156 -4.61 -1.18 13.92
CA SER A 156 -5.99 -1.01 13.47
C SER A 156 -6.25 0.26 12.65
N ASP A 157 -5.33 1.23 12.71
CA ASP A 157 -5.41 2.52 12.00
C ASP A 157 -4.04 3.22 11.98
N PHE A 158 -3.13 2.72 11.15
CA PHE A 158 -1.85 3.38 10.91
C PHE A 158 -2.00 4.39 9.77
N ARG A 159 -1.46 5.60 9.92
CA ARG A 159 -1.43 6.59 8.85
C ARG A 159 -0.06 7.25 8.72
N ALA A 160 0.37 7.49 7.49
CA ALA A 160 1.52 8.34 7.21
C ALA A 160 1.14 9.42 6.18
N TYR A 161 1.63 10.63 6.43
CA TYR A 161 1.40 11.82 5.62
C TYR A 161 2.72 12.48 5.23
N ASN A 162 2.94 12.74 3.94
CA ASN A 162 4.08 13.54 3.44
C ASN A 162 5.48 13.02 3.84
N ILE A 163 5.70 11.71 3.73
CA ILE A 163 6.98 11.06 4.02
C ILE A 163 7.36 10.19 2.84
N ASP A 164 8.63 10.22 2.44
CA ASP A 164 9.15 9.38 1.38
C ASP A 164 9.89 8.17 1.97
N PHE A 165 9.44 6.96 1.64
CA PHE A 165 10.04 5.69 2.04
C PHE A 165 10.82 5.10 0.87
N SER A 166 12.15 5.06 0.99
CA SER A 166 13.04 4.71 -0.11
C SER A 166 13.95 3.54 0.24
N ASN A 167 13.81 2.42 -0.47
CA ASN A 167 14.84 1.39 -0.47
C ASN A 167 15.79 1.64 -1.66
N LEU A 168 16.99 2.11 -1.33
CA LEU A 168 18.00 2.55 -2.30
C LEU A 168 19.15 1.55 -2.41
N TYR A 169 18.85 0.25 -2.34
CA TYR A 169 19.87 -0.81 -2.41
C TYR A 169 20.79 -0.68 -3.64
N ALA A 170 20.20 -0.48 -4.82
CA ALA A 170 20.92 -0.25 -6.07
C ALA A 170 20.12 0.70 -6.98
N PRO A 171 20.78 1.41 -7.93
CA PRO A 171 20.09 2.24 -8.93
C PRO A 171 19.52 1.42 -10.11
N TYR A 172 19.23 0.14 -9.88
CA TYR A 172 18.63 -0.81 -10.82
C TYR A 172 17.99 -1.97 -10.04
N SER A 173 17.14 -2.78 -10.68
CA SER A 173 16.60 -4.00 -10.06
C SER A 173 17.71 -5.00 -9.79
N ALA A 174 18.01 -5.21 -8.51
CA ALA A 174 19.01 -6.14 -8.00
C ALA A 174 18.38 -7.04 -6.93
N GLY A 175 17.24 -7.65 -7.22
CA GLY A 175 16.47 -8.46 -6.27
C GLY A 175 15.44 -7.66 -5.46
N PRO A 176 14.50 -8.34 -4.78
CA PRO A 176 13.48 -7.71 -3.95
C PRO A 176 14.04 -6.75 -2.90
N ALA A 177 13.47 -5.55 -2.83
CA ALA A 177 13.91 -4.49 -1.95
C ALA A 177 12.70 -3.63 -1.54
N LEU A 178 12.07 -3.91 -0.40
CA LEU A 178 10.77 -3.32 -0.08
C LEU A 178 10.92 -1.88 0.40
N ALA A 179 10.07 -0.98 -0.10
CA ALA A 179 9.85 0.33 0.51
C ALA A 179 8.84 0.22 1.66
N VAL A 180 7.81 -0.61 1.51
CA VAL A 180 6.78 -0.80 2.55
C VAL A 180 6.26 -2.23 2.60
N SER A 181 5.97 -2.70 3.81
CA SER A 181 5.41 -4.01 4.13
C SER A 181 4.23 -3.85 5.10
N VAL A 182 3.05 -4.32 4.70
CA VAL A 182 1.82 -4.26 5.52
C VAL A 182 1.22 -5.65 5.67
N SER A 183 1.08 -6.14 6.89
CA SER A 183 0.46 -7.44 7.18
C SER A 183 -0.38 -7.36 8.45
N TYR A 184 -1.55 -8.00 8.46
CA TYR A 184 -2.45 -8.01 9.63
C TYR A 184 -2.70 -6.60 10.18
N ALA A 185 -2.84 -5.60 9.31
CA ALA A 185 -2.94 -4.21 9.71
C ALA A 185 -3.79 -3.42 8.71
N ASN A 186 -4.35 -2.31 9.19
CA ASN A 186 -5.01 -1.31 8.38
C ASN A 186 -4.10 -0.08 8.27
N THR A 187 -3.78 0.33 7.03
CA THR A 187 -2.77 1.35 6.77
C THR A 187 -3.21 2.34 5.70
N GLY A 188 -3.17 3.63 6.01
CA GLY A 188 -3.43 4.72 5.06
C GLY A 188 -2.17 5.54 4.77
N PHE A 189 -1.89 5.78 3.50
CA PHE A 189 -0.75 6.57 3.04
C PHE A 189 -1.24 7.72 2.19
N TYR A 190 -0.89 8.95 2.57
CA TYR A 190 -1.41 10.16 1.94
C TYR A 190 -0.26 11.09 1.58
N TYR A 191 -0.10 11.41 0.29
CA TYR A 191 0.97 12.28 -0.18
C TYR A 191 2.38 11.78 0.16
N CYS A 192 2.59 10.48 0.25
CA CYS A 192 3.88 9.83 0.51
C CYS A 192 4.54 9.39 -0.81
N GLY A 193 5.86 9.23 -0.77
CA GLY A 193 6.63 8.57 -1.83
C GLY A 193 7.04 7.15 -1.42
N PHE A 194 7.00 6.20 -2.36
CA PHE A 194 7.50 4.84 -2.17
C PHE A 194 8.43 4.47 -3.31
N TYR A 195 9.70 4.25 -3.01
CA TYR A 195 10.74 4.21 -4.03
C TYR A 195 11.60 2.96 -3.91
N SER A 196 11.52 2.06 -4.90
CA SER A 196 12.44 0.93 -5.06
C SER A 196 12.49 0.45 -6.53
N TYR A 197 12.90 -0.79 -6.79
CA TYR A 197 12.88 -1.41 -8.11
C TYR A 197 12.04 -2.69 -8.10
N GLN A 198 12.54 -3.76 -7.51
CA GLN A 198 11.79 -5.01 -7.39
C GLN A 198 11.05 -5.06 -6.05
N ASP A 199 9.79 -5.49 -6.06
CA ASP A 199 8.98 -5.76 -4.86
C ASP A 199 8.80 -4.52 -3.96
N THR A 200 8.41 -3.38 -4.54
CA THR A 200 8.38 -2.08 -3.82
C THR A 200 7.37 -2.04 -2.66
N VAL A 201 6.16 -2.55 -2.90
CA VAL A 201 5.03 -2.52 -1.97
C VAL A 201 4.54 -3.94 -1.73
N TYR A 202 4.76 -4.44 -0.51
CA TYR A 202 4.19 -5.71 -0.07
C TYR A 202 2.95 -5.48 0.78
N VAL A 203 1.81 -6.06 0.38
CA VAL A 203 0.62 -6.16 1.24
C VAL A 203 0.35 -7.62 1.54
N GLY A 204 0.86 -8.09 2.68
CA GLY A 204 0.76 -9.46 3.12
C GLY A 204 -0.62 -9.89 3.59
N LYS A 205 -0.68 -11.06 4.23
CA LYS A 205 -1.93 -11.69 4.68
C LYS A 205 -2.67 -10.76 5.65
N LEU A 206 -3.98 -10.62 5.45
CA LEU A 206 -4.85 -9.73 6.22
C LEU A 206 -4.38 -8.26 6.27
N GLY A 207 -3.46 -7.85 5.40
CA GLY A 207 -3.08 -6.45 5.24
C GLY A 207 -4.14 -5.69 4.44
N ASN A 208 -4.48 -4.50 4.90
CA ASN A 208 -5.31 -3.53 4.19
C ASN A 208 -4.49 -2.24 4.02
N ALA A 209 -4.29 -1.81 2.78
CA ALA A 209 -3.51 -0.62 2.46
C ALA A 209 -4.27 0.31 1.51
N TYR A 210 -4.43 1.56 1.90
CA TYR A 210 -5.02 2.62 1.08
C TYR A 210 -3.96 3.68 0.77
N PHE A 211 -3.76 3.97 -0.51
CA PHE A 211 -2.81 4.95 -1.01
C PHE A 211 -3.59 6.07 -1.71
N TYR A 212 -3.45 7.31 -1.27
CA TYR A 212 -4.05 8.48 -1.88
C TYR A 212 -3.02 9.56 -2.22
N LYS A 213 -2.99 9.99 -3.50
CA LYS A 213 -2.06 11.03 -4.00
C LYS A 213 -0.60 10.77 -3.68
N ASN A 214 -0.18 9.51 -3.76
CA ASN A 214 1.20 9.10 -3.56
C ASN A 214 1.95 9.05 -4.90
N GLU A 215 3.28 9.02 -4.83
CA GLU A 215 4.10 8.48 -5.92
C GLU A 215 4.63 7.10 -5.49
N ILE A 216 4.46 6.10 -6.35
CA ILE A 216 5.00 4.75 -6.14
C ILE A 216 5.86 4.39 -7.35
N ALA A 217 7.16 4.24 -7.15
CA ALA A 217 8.11 3.94 -8.22
C ALA A 217 8.81 2.59 -8.04
N GLY A 218 8.93 1.86 -9.15
CA GLY A 218 9.46 0.50 -9.20
C GLY A 218 9.89 0.05 -10.60
N GLN A 219 10.16 -1.24 -10.75
CA GLN A 219 10.44 -1.94 -12.01
C GLN A 219 9.77 -3.32 -12.08
N THR A 220 9.99 -4.17 -11.07
CA THR A 220 9.57 -5.57 -11.13
C THR A 220 8.59 -5.87 -10.02
N ASP A 221 7.41 -6.35 -10.37
CA ASP A 221 6.39 -6.83 -9.42
C ASP A 221 6.14 -5.79 -8.30
N PHE A 222 5.92 -4.52 -8.68
CA PHE A 222 5.92 -3.35 -7.76
C PHE A 222 4.96 -3.57 -6.60
N PHE A 223 3.73 -3.94 -6.94
CA PHE A 223 2.66 -4.25 -6.01
C PHE A 223 2.50 -5.74 -5.96
N TYR A 224 2.79 -6.33 -4.82
CA TYR A 224 2.74 -7.77 -4.65
C TYR A 224 2.27 -8.13 -3.24
N GLY A 225 1.77 -9.35 -3.09
CA GLY A 225 1.29 -9.83 -1.79
C GLY A 225 -0.05 -10.56 -1.85
N PHE A 226 -0.76 -10.56 -0.73
CA PHE A 226 -1.94 -11.38 -0.46
C PHE A 226 -3.18 -10.57 -0.07
N GLY A 227 -3.02 -9.39 0.52
CA GLY A 227 -4.09 -8.65 1.17
C GLY A 227 -4.94 -7.82 0.21
N THR A 228 -5.36 -6.65 0.67
CA THR A 228 -6.13 -5.69 -0.13
C THR A 228 -5.36 -4.37 -0.23
N ALA A 229 -5.00 -3.97 -1.44
CA ALA A 229 -4.41 -2.67 -1.71
C ALA A 229 -5.34 -1.84 -2.61
N TRP A 230 -5.58 -0.59 -2.24
CA TRP A 230 -6.29 0.37 -3.08
C TRP A 230 -5.42 1.59 -3.31
N ILE A 231 -5.07 1.85 -4.57
CA ILE A 231 -4.23 2.95 -5.01
C ILE A 231 -5.13 3.94 -5.74
N GLN A 232 -5.28 5.15 -5.20
CA GLN A 232 -6.19 6.15 -5.72
C GLN A 232 -5.48 7.46 -6.03
N SER A 233 -5.78 8.05 -7.19
CA SER A 233 -5.28 9.38 -7.56
C SER A 233 -3.78 9.52 -7.40
N SER A 234 -3.04 8.44 -7.65
CA SER A 234 -1.61 8.34 -7.40
C SER A 234 -0.83 8.24 -8.70
N LEU A 235 0.46 8.52 -8.65
CA LEU A 235 1.40 8.32 -9.74
C LEU A 235 2.12 6.97 -9.55
N VAL A 236 1.95 6.07 -10.52
CA VAL A 236 2.72 4.82 -10.64
C VAL A 236 3.87 5.06 -11.62
N SER A 237 5.07 5.24 -11.08
CA SER A 237 6.28 5.67 -11.80
C SER A 237 7.16 4.48 -12.24
N LEU A 238 7.20 4.21 -13.54
CA LEU A 238 7.93 3.08 -14.11
C LEU A 238 9.41 3.40 -14.34
N ARG A 239 10.31 2.81 -13.55
CA ARG A 239 11.77 2.99 -13.67
C ARG A 239 12.39 2.12 -14.76
N SER A 240 11.75 0.99 -15.05
CA SER A 240 12.02 0.07 -16.17
C SER A 240 10.86 -0.94 -16.24
N CYS A 241 10.94 -1.95 -17.10
CA CYS A 241 9.99 -3.06 -17.13
C CYS A 241 10.67 -4.34 -16.66
N GLY A 242 10.04 -5.09 -15.76
CA GLY A 242 10.42 -6.46 -15.42
C GLY A 242 9.22 -7.18 -14.83
N GLY A 243 8.88 -8.38 -15.29
CA GLY A 243 7.65 -9.03 -14.82
C GLY A 243 6.40 -8.19 -15.14
N GLY A 244 5.72 -7.68 -14.12
CA GLY A 244 4.65 -6.68 -14.29
C GLY A 244 4.60 -5.63 -13.18
N ILE A 245 3.75 -4.62 -13.33
CA ILE A 245 3.47 -3.64 -12.27
C ILE A 245 2.84 -4.33 -11.06
N THR A 246 1.96 -5.32 -11.29
CA THR A 246 1.29 -6.09 -10.23
C THR A 246 1.66 -7.57 -10.29
N ALA A 247 1.86 -8.19 -9.11
CA ALA A 247 2.10 -9.62 -8.96
C ALA A 247 1.42 -10.17 -7.70
N TRP A 248 0.09 -10.20 -7.72
CA TRP A 248 -0.70 -10.67 -6.57
C TRP A 248 -0.68 -12.20 -6.42
N LYS A 249 -0.58 -12.67 -5.18
CA LYS A 249 -1.00 -14.01 -4.75
C LYS A 249 -2.43 -13.90 -4.24
N GLY A 250 -3.37 -14.53 -4.93
CA GLY A 250 -4.65 -14.79 -4.27
C GLY A 250 -4.49 -15.81 -3.15
N THR A 251 -5.52 -15.94 -2.32
CA THR A 251 -5.53 -16.89 -1.21
C THR A 251 -6.91 -17.49 -1.05
N ASN A 252 -6.96 -18.75 -0.64
CA ASN A 252 -8.23 -19.34 -0.26
C ASN A 252 -8.68 -18.75 1.08
N THR A 253 -9.88 -18.19 1.09
CA THR A 253 -10.55 -17.70 2.29
C THR A 253 -11.80 -18.53 2.55
N THR A 254 -12.26 -18.58 3.80
CA THR A 254 -13.54 -19.20 4.18
C THR A 254 -14.75 -18.32 3.82
N PHE A 255 -14.50 -17.12 3.31
CA PHE A 255 -15.48 -16.13 2.89
C PHE A 255 -15.23 -15.70 1.42
N VAL A 256 -16.14 -14.91 0.84
CA VAL A 256 -15.96 -14.35 -0.51
C VAL A 256 -14.70 -13.50 -0.57
N ASN A 257 -13.69 -13.94 -1.32
CA ASN A 257 -12.40 -13.27 -1.34
C ASN A 257 -12.44 -11.99 -2.18
N LYS A 258 -12.13 -10.82 -1.58
CA LYS A 258 -11.91 -9.53 -2.26
C LYS A 258 -10.47 -9.02 -2.18
N TYR A 259 -9.54 -9.84 -1.71
CA TYR A 259 -8.12 -9.54 -1.78
C TYR A 259 -7.66 -9.34 -3.22
N GLY A 260 -6.73 -8.43 -3.40
CA GLY A 260 -6.29 -7.94 -4.69
C GLY A 260 -5.68 -6.56 -4.57
N VAL A 261 -5.15 -6.09 -5.70
CA VAL A 261 -4.71 -4.72 -5.88
C VAL A 261 -5.64 -3.99 -6.84
N TYR A 262 -6.15 -2.86 -6.40
CA TYR A 262 -7.10 -2.03 -7.13
C TYR A 262 -6.46 -0.67 -7.37
N ILE A 263 -6.16 -0.35 -8.62
CA ILE A 263 -5.57 0.92 -9.03
C ILE A 263 -6.69 1.74 -9.68
N HIS A 264 -7.00 2.90 -9.10
CA HIS A 264 -8.17 3.69 -9.40
C HIS A 264 -7.81 5.16 -9.65
N ASP A 265 -8.35 5.77 -10.70
CA ASP A 265 -8.15 7.19 -11.05
C ASP A 265 -6.67 7.62 -11.00
N SER A 266 -5.75 6.75 -11.43
CA SER A 266 -4.30 6.95 -11.25
C SER A 266 -3.56 7.05 -12.58
N ASP A 267 -2.37 7.62 -12.55
CA ASP A 267 -1.51 7.75 -13.72
C ASP A 267 -0.40 6.69 -13.69
N VAL A 268 -0.25 5.93 -14.76
CA VAL A 268 0.87 5.00 -14.98
C VAL A 268 1.80 5.61 -16.03
N LYS A 269 3.00 6.01 -15.61
CA LYS A 269 3.92 6.79 -16.45
C LYS A 269 5.36 6.32 -16.29
N LYS A 270 6.17 6.47 -17.33
CA LYS A 270 7.64 6.40 -17.24
C LYS A 270 8.12 7.36 -16.16
N ALA A 271 8.97 6.87 -15.26
CA ALA A 271 9.63 7.70 -14.26
C ALA A 271 10.57 8.74 -14.89
N ASN A 272 11.01 8.49 -16.13
CA ASN A 272 11.83 9.40 -16.91
C ASN A 272 11.49 9.23 -18.40
N SER A 273 11.23 10.33 -19.12
CA SER A 273 10.86 10.32 -20.54
C SER A 273 11.92 9.69 -21.46
N SER A 274 13.18 9.66 -21.03
CA SER A 274 14.31 9.07 -21.77
C SER A 274 14.37 7.53 -21.68
N LEU A 275 13.51 6.90 -20.87
CA LEU A 275 13.49 5.44 -20.76
C LEU A 275 12.98 4.80 -22.06
N SER A 276 13.80 3.93 -22.64
CA SER A 276 13.49 3.19 -23.86
C SER A 276 12.57 1.98 -23.60
N ILE A 277 11.39 2.23 -23.02
CA ILE A 277 10.44 1.20 -22.57
C ILE A 277 9.04 1.28 -23.22
N THR A 278 8.89 2.04 -24.31
CA THR A 278 7.64 2.12 -25.09
C THR A 278 7.14 0.72 -25.50
N GLY A 279 5.89 0.39 -25.13
CA GLY A 279 5.22 -0.86 -25.44
C GLY A 279 5.79 -2.11 -24.76
N LYS A 280 6.58 -1.97 -23.68
CA LYS A 280 7.30 -3.09 -23.04
C LYS A 280 6.78 -3.52 -21.67
N CYS A 281 6.09 -2.63 -20.95
CA CYS A 281 5.71 -2.89 -19.56
C CYS A 281 4.36 -3.60 -19.46
N ALA A 282 4.29 -4.66 -18.65
CA ALA A 282 3.04 -5.34 -18.36
C ALA A 282 2.35 -4.73 -17.14
N LEU A 283 1.01 -4.65 -17.15
CA LEU A 283 0.20 -4.23 -16.00
C LEU A 283 0.28 -5.23 -14.84
N GLY A 284 0.51 -6.50 -15.15
CA GLY A 284 0.73 -7.51 -14.13
C GLY A 284 0.94 -8.90 -14.67
N ARG A 285 1.23 -9.80 -13.73
CA ARG A 285 1.34 -11.24 -13.97
C ARG A 285 0.87 -12.03 -12.75
N PRO A 286 0.32 -13.24 -12.94
CA PRO A 286 -0.29 -14.01 -11.85
C PRO A 286 0.77 -14.74 -11.02
N TRP A 287 1.10 -14.22 -9.83
CA TRP A 287 2.03 -14.93 -8.94
C TRP A 287 1.45 -16.29 -8.50
N ASN A 288 0.12 -16.42 -8.43
CA ASN A 288 -0.59 -17.68 -8.49
C ASN A 288 -1.91 -17.52 -9.28
N SER A 289 -2.64 -18.61 -9.49
CA SER A 289 -3.87 -18.63 -10.29
C SER A 289 -5.08 -17.92 -9.68
N GLN A 290 -4.95 -17.40 -8.47
CA GLN A 290 -5.97 -16.58 -7.81
C GLN A 290 -5.61 -15.09 -7.83
N HIS A 291 -4.61 -14.70 -8.61
CA HIS A 291 -4.22 -13.30 -8.79
C HIS A 291 -5.44 -12.42 -9.07
N ARG A 292 -5.47 -11.27 -8.39
CA ARG A 292 -6.42 -10.20 -8.68
C ARG A 292 -5.69 -8.86 -8.75
N SER A 293 -5.72 -8.26 -9.92
CA SER A 293 -5.39 -6.85 -10.10
C SER A 293 -6.40 -6.21 -11.03
N ILE A 294 -6.81 -4.99 -10.70
CA ILE A 294 -7.76 -4.22 -11.50
C ILE A 294 -7.23 -2.80 -11.64
N PHE A 295 -7.07 -2.34 -12.87
CA PHE A 295 -6.88 -0.91 -13.19
C PHE A 295 -8.24 -0.34 -13.62
N ALA A 296 -8.60 0.83 -13.09
CA ALA A 296 -9.88 1.45 -13.37
C ALA A 296 -9.77 2.98 -13.46
N ASN A 297 -10.21 3.52 -14.60
CA ASN A 297 -10.11 4.93 -14.94
C ASN A 297 -8.66 5.46 -14.87
N CYS A 298 -7.68 4.62 -15.21
CA CYS A 298 -6.26 4.97 -15.18
C CYS A 298 -5.79 5.52 -16.52
N TYR A 299 -4.92 6.53 -16.47
CA TYR A 299 -4.13 6.91 -17.64
C TYR A 299 -2.92 6.00 -17.77
N LEU A 300 -2.75 5.37 -18.93
CA LEU A 300 -1.63 4.51 -19.28
C LEU A 300 -0.78 5.19 -20.36
N ASP A 301 0.46 5.56 -20.04
CA ASP A 301 1.38 6.12 -21.04
C ASP A 301 1.86 5.06 -22.05
N ASP A 302 2.71 5.49 -23.00
CA ASP A 302 3.15 4.66 -24.12
C ASP A 302 4.07 3.50 -23.71
N SER A 303 4.43 3.38 -22.43
CA SER A 303 5.25 2.27 -21.93
C SER A 303 4.51 0.94 -21.87
N ILE A 304 3.18 0.95 -21.74
CA ILE A 304 2.39 -0.27 -21.52
C ILE A 304 2.28 -1.07 -22.81
N GLN A 305 2.55 -2.37 -22.71
CA GLN A 305 2.45 -3.29 -23.84
C GLN A 305 1.00 -3.44 -24.32
N PRO A 306 0.75 -3.70 -25.62
CA PRO A 306 -0.61 -3.80 -26.17
C PRO A 306 -1.49 -4.89 -25.55
N ASN A 307 -0.92 -5.95 -24.98
CA ASN A 307 -1.69 -7.02 -24.36
C ASN A 307 -2.11 -6.69 -22.92
N GLY A 308 -1.54 -5.67 -22.28
CA GLY A 308 -1.79 -5.32 -20.88
C GLY A 308 -1.10 -6.28 -19.92
N TYR A 309 -1.74 -7.39 -19.64
CA TYR A 309 -1.25 -8.44 -18.76
C TYR A 309 -0.44 -9.51 -19.49
N ILE A 310 0.35 -10.28 -18.73
CA ILE A 310 1.07 -11.47 -19.21
C ILE A 310 0.82 -12.68 -18.30
N GLU A 311 1.04 -13.87 -18.86
CA GLU A 311 1.18 -15.11 -18.08
C GLU A 311 2.41 -15.05 -17.16
N TRP A 312 2.46 -15.89 -16.12
CA TRP A 312 3.61 -15.91 -15.21
C TRP A 312 4.91 -16.34 -15.91
N GLY A 313 4.83 -17.35 -16.78
CA GLY A 313 5.91 -17.84 -17.63
C GLY A 313 5.39 -18.76 -18.74
N THR A 314 6.25 -19.12 -19.68
CA THR A 314 5.89 -19.90 -20.87
C THR A 314 5.44 -21.33 -20.55
N THR A 315 6.06 -21.96 -19.55
CA THR A 315 5.77 -23.33 -19.10
C THR A 315 4.83 -23.38 -17.89
N ASP A 316 4.90 -22.37 -17.03
CA ASP A 316 4.07 -22.22 -15.83
C ASP A 316 3.25 -20.93 -15.95
N LYS A 317 2.10 -21.02 -16.62
CA LYS A 317 1.29 -19.85 -17.00
C LYS A 317 0.57 -19.20 -15.82
N ARG A 318 0.14 -20.02 -14.86
CA ARG A 318 -0.66 -19.64 -13.67
C ARG A 318 -1.95 -18.87 -13.97
N VAL A 319 -2.55 -19.06 -15.15
CA VAL A 319 -3.85 -18.45 -15.52
C VAL A 319 -4.94 -19.53 -15.52
N ASN A 320 -6.06 -19.25 -14.87
CA ASN A 320 -7.30 -20.04 -14.96
C ASN A 320 -8.54 -19.16 -14.68
N PHE A 321 -9.71 -19.78 -14.54
CA PHE A 321 -10.98 -19.08 -14.30
C PHE A 321 -11.05 -18.26 -12.98
N ASN A 322 -10.13 -18.47 -12.03
CA ASN A 322 -10.05 -17.67 -10.80
C ASN A 322 -9.13 -16.44 -10.95
N THR A 323 -8.39 -16.35 -12.05
CA THR A 323 -7.45 -15.26 -12.30
C THR A 323 -8.21 -14.02 -12.78
N THR A 324 -8.05 -12.89 -12.07
CA THR A 324 -8.63 -11.59 -12.45
C THR A 324 -7.51 -10.63 -12.79
N MET A 325 -7.31 -10.40 -14.08
CA MET A 325 -6.34 -9.43 -14.61
C MET A 325 -7.13 -8.47 -15.50
N ALA A 326 -7.56 -7.35 -14.94
CA ALA A 326 -8.68 -6.61 -15.51
C ALA A 326 -8.46 -5.09 -15.60
N GLU A 327 -9.11 -4.48 -16.58
CA GLU A 327 -9.11 -3.04 -16.83
C GLU A 327 -10.55 -2.54 -16.98
N TYR A 328 -10.87 -1.36 -16.45
CA TYR A 328 -12.18 -0.70 -16.60
C TYR A 328 -11.99 0.77 -16.96
N LYS A 329 -12.33 1.17 -18.19
CA LYS A 329 -12.23 2.55 -18.67
C LYS A 329 -10.83 3.18 -18.54
N ASP A 330 -9.79 2.36 -18.64
CA ASP A 330 -8.44 2.88 -18.79
C ASP A 330 -8.27 3.54 -20.16
N TYR A 331 -7.33 4.47 -20.26
CA TYR A 331 -7.16 5.33 -21.43
C TYR A 331 -5.70 5.76 -21.59
N GLY A 332 -5.40 6.46 -22.68
CA GLY A 332 -4.03 6.90 -23.01
C GLY A 332 -3.34 6.00 -24.03
N PRO A 333 -2.12 6.35 -24.47
CA PRO A 333 -1.42 5.67 -25.56
C PRO A 333 -1.05 4.21 -25.25
N GLY A 334 -0.99 3.80 -23.98
CA GLY A 334 -0.75 2.40 -23.57
C GLY A 334 -2.00 1.51 -23.54
N TRP A 335 -3.18 2.09 -23.75
CA TRP A 335 -4.46 1.37 -23.79
C TRP A 335 -4.78 0.91 -25.21
N ASN A 336 -5.00 -0.40 -25.39
CA ASN A 336 -5.36 -1.00 -26.68
C ASN A 336 -6.37 -2.13 -26.49
N GLU A 337 -7.66 -1.79 -26.56
CA GLU A 337 -8.78 -2.72 -26.33
C GLU A 337 -8.72 -3.95 -27.25
N THR A 338 -8.46 -3.77 -28.55
CA THR A 338 -8.39 -4.88 -29.51
C THR A 338 -7.33 -5.91 -29.12
N ALA A 339 -6.14 -5.44 -28.72
CA ALA A 339 -5.07 -6.33 -28.27
C ALA A 339 -5.36 -6.95 -26.89
N ARG A 340 -6.04 -6.25 -25.96
CA ARG A 340 -6.51 -6.85 -24.70
C ARG A 340 -7.43 -8.04 -24.96
N LEU A 341 -8.43 -7.85 -25.81
CA LEU A 341 -9.43 -8.88 -26.15
C LEU A 341 -8.80 -10.07 -26.88
N ALA A 342 -7.72 -9.86 -27.65
CA ALA A 342 -6.99 -10.92 -28.33
C ALA A 342 -5.99 -11.68 -27.42
N SER A 343 -5.65 -11.14 -26.26
CA SER A 343 -4.56 -11.67 -25.42
C SER A 343 -4.88 -12.96 -24.67
N ASN A 344 -6.16 -13.32 -24.50
CA ASN A 344 -6.67 -14.42 -23.66
C ASN A 344 -6.29 -14.32 -22.16
N VAL A 345 -5.62 -13.25 -21.72
CA VAL A 345 -5.21 -13.05 -20.32
C VAL A 345 -5.81 -11.80 -19.69
N SER A 346 -6.00 -10.75 -20.47
CA SER A 346 -6.59 -9.48 -20.03
C SER A 346 -8.11 -9.50 -20.12
N ILE A 347 -8.77 -8.94 -19.11
CA ILE A 347 -10.23 -8.80 -19.04
C ILE A 347 -10.57 -7.32 -19.18
N VAL A 348 -11.28 -6.96 -20.25
CA VAL A 348 -11.88 -5.63 -20.38
C VAL A 348 -13.27 -5.68 -19.72
N MET A 349 -13.43 -5.01 -18.59
CA MET A 349 -14.68 -5.05 -17.83
C MET A 349 -15.71 -4.07 -18.38
N ASP A 350 -16.97 -4.51 -18.45
CA ASP A 350 -18.12 -3.62 -18.50
C ASP A 350 -18.46 -3.06 -17.10
N ARG A 351 -19.45 -2.16 -17.05
CA ARG A 351 -19.91 -1.57 -15.79
C ARG A 351 -20.39 -2.61 -14.77
N LYS A 352 -21.09 -3.66 -15.20
CA LYS A 352 -21.68 -4.67 -14.32
C LYS A 352 -20.60 -5.58 -13.74
N GLN A 353 -19.58 -5.90 -14.53
CA GLN A 353 -18.40 -6.66 -14.09
C GLN A 353 -17.54 -5.87 -13.12
N TYR A 354 -17.41 -4.55 -13.33
CA TYR A 354 -16.63 -3.67 -12.46
C TYR A 354 -17.35 -3.28 -11.15
N GLU A 355 -18.68 -3.19 -11.15
CA GLU A 355 -19.48 -2.74 -10.00
C GLU A 355 -19.13 -3.37 -8.64
N PRO A 356 -18.80 -4.68 -8.53
CA PRO A 356 -18.40 -5.29 -7.26
C PRO A 356 -17.04 -4.82 -6.71
N TYR A 357 -16.32 -3.97 -7.44
CA TYR A 357 -14.99 -3.46 -7.10
C TYR A 357 -14.94 -1.92 -7.14
N SER A 358 -16.09 -1.26 -7.31
CA SER A 358 -16.16 0.16 -7.64
C SER A 358 -15.97 1.12 -6.47
N THR A 359 -15.93 0.62 -5.22
CA THR A 359 -15.75 1.47 -4.03
C THR A 359 -14.91 0.75 -2.97
N LEU A 360 -14.33 1.53 -2.07
CA LEU A 360 -13.53 1.04 -0.93
C LEU A 360 -14.33 0.03 -0.09
N GLU A 361 -15.60 0.30 0.15
CA GLU A 361 -16.48 -0.53 0.99
C GLU A 361 -16.75 -1.90 0.37
N LYS A 362 -16.67 -2.02 -0.96
CA LYS A 362 -16.92 -3.28 -1.69
C LYS A 362 -15.70 -4.20 -1.77
N VAL A 363 -14.52 -3.71 -1.37
CA VAL A 363 -13.28 -4.49 -1.42
C VAL A 363 -12.60 -4.65 -0.08
N PHE A 364 -12.63 -3.63 0.79
CA PHE A 364 -12.01 -3.74 2.10
C PHE A 364 -12.87 -4.57 3.05
N GLN A 365 -12.28 -5.67 3.50
CA GLN A 365 -12.92 -6.66 4.37
C GLN A 365 -12.42 -6.52 5.81
N TYR A 366 -13.32 -6.72 6.77
CA TYR A 366 -12.95 -6.88 8.16
C TYR A 366 -12.13 -8.17 8.31
N PRO A 367 -11.00 -8.13 9.03
CA PRO A 367 -10.13 -9.28 9.18
C PRO A 367 -10.89 -10.45 9.81
N PHE A 368 -10.52 -11.68 9.43
CA PHE A 368 -11.10 -12.96 9.87
C PHE A 368 -12.56 -13.23 9.47
N SER A 369 -13.45 -12.22 9.48
CA SER A 369 -14.86 -12.39 9.12
C SER A 369 -15.13 -12.27 7.62
N GLY A 370 -14.31 -11.52 6.89
CA GLY A 370 -14.55 -11.25 5.47
C GLY A 370 -15.72 -10.30 5.19
N LYS A 371 -16.35 -9.73 6.23
CA LYS A 371 -17.44 -8.76 6.06
C LYS A 371 -16.90 -7.53 5.32
N LEU A 372 -17.62 -7.06 4.31
CA LEU A 372 -17.29 -5.84 3.56
C LEU A 372 -17.48 -4.57 4.39
N GLY A 373 -16.84 -3.47 3.98
CA GLY A 373 -17.01 -2.15 4.57
C GLY A 373 -15.97 -1.72 5.61
N ASN A 374 -14.86 -2.47 5.76
CA ASN A 374 -13.79 -2.12 6.70
C ASN A 374 -12.99 -0.89 6.23
N THR A 375 -13.54 0.30 6.42
CA THR A 375 -13.00 1.54 5.85
C THR A 375 -12.97 2.71 6.83
N ALA A 376 -13.36 2.51 8.09
CA ALA A 376 -13.39 3.56 9.11
C ALA A 376 -11.99 4.10 9.46
N TRP A 377 -10.94 3.30 9.23
CA TRP A 377 -9.54 3.69 9.39
C TRP A 377 -9.03 4.59 8.26
N ILE A 378 -9.77 4.73 7.16
CA ILE A 378 -9.38 5.58 6.03
C ILE A 378 -9.73 7.04 6.33
N ASP A 379 -8.76 7.94 6.20
CA ASP A 379 -9.00 9.37 6.18
C ASP A 379 -9.69 9.74 4.86
N ARG A 380 -10.97 10.11 4.97
CA ARG A 380 -11.80 10.50 3.82
C ARG A 380 -11.59 11.94 3.39
N ASN A 381 -10.93 12.75 4.20
CA ASN A 381 -10.71 14.16 3.92
C ASN A 381 -9.23 14.54 4.10
N PRO A 382 -8.29 13.79 3.49
CA PRO A 382 -6.88 14.04 3.69
C PRO A 382 -6.48 15.41 3.13
N GLU A 383 -7.27 16.03 2.26
CA GLU A 383 -6.95 17.36 1.74
C GLU A 383 -7.27 18.51 2.69
N ARG A 384 -7.97 18.29 3.82
CA ARG A 384 -8.47 19.36 4.69
C ARG A 384 -7.43 19.89 5.66
#